data_AF-E7REG1-F1
#
_entry.id   AF-E7REG1-F1
#
_cell.length_a   1.000
_cell.length_b   1.000
_cell.length_c   1.000
_cell.angle_alpha   90.00
_cell.angle_beta   90.00
_cell.angle_gamma   90.00
#
_symmetry.space_group_name_H-M   'P 1'
#
loop_
_entity.id
_entity.type
_entity.pdbx_description
1 polymer ?
#
loop_
_entity_poly.entity_id
_entity_poly.type
_entity_poly.pdbx_seq_one_letter_code
_entity_poly.pdbx_strand_id
1 'polypeptide(L)' 'MGIKAVQEISAAKLHYGANEAWVVTNSFFTKAASELATSNHVKLVNRDQLMKILLEKKTE' A
#
# COMPACT_ATOMS: atom_id res chain seq x y z
N MET A 1 -0.52 -10.90 0.00
CA MET A 1 0.23 -10.09 1.00
C MET A 1 -0.49 -10.08 2.34
N GLY A 2 0.23 -10.47 3.40
CA GLY A 2 -0.26 -10.47 4.77
C GLY A 2 0.00 -9.16 5.53
N ILE A 3 -0.31 -9.14 6.83
CA ILE A 3 -0.33 -7.93 7.66
C ILE A 3 1.04 -7.28 7.92
N LYS A 4 2.13 -8.06 7.83
CA LYS A 4 3.48 -7.63 8.23
C LYS A 4 3.94 -6.36 7.49
N ALA A 5 3.72 -6.30 6.18
CA ALA A 5 4.11 -5.13 5.38
C ALA A 5 3.38 -3.85 5.81
N VAL A 6 2.13 -3.97 6.25
CA VAL A 6 1.35 -2.83 6.78
C VAL A 6 1.91 -2.40 8.14
N GLN A 7 2.28 -3.34 9.01
CA GLN A 7 2.88 -3.03 10.31
C GLN A 7 4.23 -2.31 10.16
N GLU A 8 5.10 -2.82 9.28
CA GLU A 8 6.43 -2.25 9.02
C GLU A 8 6.33 -0.83 8.45
N ILE A 9 5.46 -0.59 7.46
CA ILE A 9 5.34 0.74 6.86
C ILE A 9 4.67 1.75 7.80
N SER A 10 3.73 1.31 8.64
CA SER A 10 3.11 2.17 9.66
C SER A 10 4.14 2.66 10.68
N ALA A 11 5.02 1.76 11.14
CA ALA A 11 6.11 2.14 12.02
C ALA A 11 7.13 3.06 11.32
N ALA A 12 7.48 2.75 10.07
CA ALA A 12 8.39 3.57 9.27
C ALA A 12 7.84 4.99 9.05
N LYS A 13 6.53 5.14 8.77
CA LYS A 13 5.89 6.45 8.60
C LYS A 13 6.09 7.33 9.82
N LEU A 14 5.86 6.79 11.01
CA LEU A 14 6.06 7.50 12.28
C LEU A 14 7.54 7.83 12.50
N HIS A 15 8.42 6.85 12.29
CA HIS A 15 9.85 7.02 12.49
C HIS A 15 10.47 8.11 11.59
N TYR A 16 10.09 8.14 10.31
CA TYR A 16 10.61 9.11 9.35
C TYR A 16 9.80 10.41 9.26
N GLY A 17 8.70 10.55 10.01
CA GLY A 17 7.82 11.72 9.93
C GLY A 17 7.18 11.91 8.55
N ALA A 18 6.92 10.82 7.82
CA ALA A 18 6.39 10.88 6.46
C ALA A 18 4.90 11.23 6.42
N ASN A 19 4.48 11.98 5.40
CA ASN A 19 3.07 12.36 5.24
C ASN A 19 2.18 11.16 4.90
N GLU A 20 2.66 10.23 4.07
CA GLU A 20 1.91 9.08 3.58
C GLU A 20 2.70 7.77 3.68
N ALA A 21 1.98 6.65 3.77
CA ALA A 21 2.52 5.30 3.76
C ALA A 21 1.80 4.46 2.71
N TRP A 22 2.56 3.76 1.87
CA TRP A 22 2.04 2.97 0.76
C TRP A 22 2.66 1.58 0.76
N VAL A 23 1.86 0.56 0.52
CA VAL A 23 2.33 -0.79 0.19
C VAL A 23 1.95 -1.10 -1.24
N VAL A 24 2.96 -1.33 -2.09
CA VAL A 24 2.79 -1.66 -3.50
C VAL A 24 3.24 -3.09 -3.74
N THR A 25 2.43 -3.91 -4.40
CA THR A 25 2.77 -5.29 -4.73
C THR A 25 2.08 -5.74 -6.02
N ASN A 26 2.64 -6.74 -6.71
CA ASN A 26 2.02 -7.39 -7.87
C ASN A 26 1.01 -8.50 -7.49
N SER A 27 0.68 -8.61 -6.21
CA SER A 27 -0.21 -9.60 -5.61
C SER A 27 -1.39 -8.94 -4.89
N PHE A 28 -2.38 -9.73 -4.46
CA PHE A 28 -3.52 -9.22 -3.70
C PHE A 28 -3.28 -9.23 -2.20
N PHE A 29 -3.99 -8.36 -1.48
CA PHE A 29 -3.96 -8.26 -0.02
C PHE A 29 -4.99 -9.18 0.61
N THR A 30 -4.63 -9.78 1.76
CA THR A 30 -5.62 -10.46 2.61
C THR A 30 -6.58 -9.45 3.23
N LYS A 31 -7.80 -9.88 3.60
CA LYS A 31 -8.78 -9.04 4.30
C LYS A 31 -8.21 -8.36 5.54
N ALA A 32 -7.49 -9.12 6.37
CA ALA A 32 -6.84 -8.58 7.58
C ALA A 32 -5.79 -7.50 7.27
N ALA A 33 -5.04 -7.65 6.16
CA ALA A 33 -4.09 -6.62 5.73
C ALA A 33 -4.80 -5.35 5.26
N SER A 34 -5.91 -5.49 4.54
CA SER A 34 -6.75 -4.36 4.12
C SER A 34 -7.35 -3.62 5.32
N GLU A 35 -7.91 -4.34 6.28
CA GLU A 35 -8.48 -3.75 7.51
C GLU A 35 -7.41 -3.01 8.32
N LEU A 36 -6.25 -3.64 8.53
CA LEU A 36 -5.15 -2.99 9.25
C LEU A 36 -4.64 -1.75 8.52
N ALA A 37 -4.58 -1.78 7.18
CA ALA A 37 -4.16 -0.64 6.38
C ALA A 37 -5.14 0.52 6.50
N THR A 38 -6.44 0.24 6.50
CA THR A 38 -7.48 1.25 6.76
C THR A 38 -7.30 1.90 8.13
N SER A 39 -7.10 1.11 9.19
CA SER A 39 -6.91 1.64 10.54
C SER A 39 -5.64 2.48 10.71
N ASN A 40 -4.60 2.24 9.90
CA ASN A 40 -3.33 2.95 9.98
C ASN A 40 -3.14 4.00 8.86
N HIS A 41 -4.17 4.26 8.05
CA HIS A 41 -4.11 5.17 6.91
C HIS A 41 -2.96 4.84 5.93
N VAL A 42 -2.75 3.56 5.67
CA VAL A 42 -1.79 3.03 4.69
C VAL A 42 -2.52 2.79 3.37
N LYS A 43 -2.01 3.36 2.27
CA LYS A 43 -2.56 3.11 0.94
C LYS A 43 -2.05 1.78 0.41
N LEU A 44 -2.97 0.97 -0.11
CA LEU A 44 -2.66 -0.31 -0.72
C LEU A 44 -2.78 -0.21 -2.24
N VAL A 45 -1.74 -0.65 -2.93
CA VAL A 45 -1.69 -0.73 -4.40
C VAL A 45 -1.40 -2.19 -4.79
N ASN A 46 -2.44 -2.87 -5.27
CA ASN A 46 -2.32 -4.23 -5.80
C ASN A 46 -1.96 -4.21 -7.30
N ARG A 47 -1.88 -5.40 -7.90
CA ARG A 47 -1.64 -5.59 -9.34
C ARG A 47 -2.51 -4.71 -10.24
N ASP A 48 -3.82 -4.70 -10.02
CA ASP A 48 -4.76 -4.07 -10.94
C ASP A 48 -4.63 -2.54 -10.87
N GLN A 49 -4.48 -2.01 -9.65
CA GLN A 49 -4.22 -0.60 -9.43
C GLN A 49 -2.86 -0.19 -10.01
N LEU A 50 -1.83 -1.01 -9.82
CA LEU A 50 -0.50 -0.76 -10.38
C LEU A 50 -0.54 -0.72 -11.90
N MET A 51 -1.21 -1.69 -12.54
CA MET A 51 -1.39 -1.71 -13.99
C MET A 51 -2.14 -0.47 -14.49
N LYS A 52 -3.20 -0.07 -13.79
CA LYS A 52 -3.95 1.16 -14.12
C LYS A 52 -3.04 2.39 -14.09
N ILE A 53 -2.27 2.57 -13.01
CA ILE A 53 -1.32 3.69 -12.88
C ILE A 53 -0.29 3.69 -14.01
N LEU A 54 0.25 2.51 -14.37
CA LEU A 54 1.24 2.37 -15.43
C LEU A 54 0.68 2.67 -16.83
N LEU A 55 -0.55 2.23 -17.11
CA LEU A 55 -1.21 2.46 -18.39
C LEU A 55 -1.66 3.91 -18.57
N GLU A 56 -2.16 4.54 -17.50
CA GLU A 56 -2.50 5.98 -17.51
C GLU A 56 -1.26 6.82 -17.81
N LYS A 57 -0.12 6.53 -17.17
CA LYS A 57 1.15 7.24 -17.40
C LYS A 57 1.79 7.02 -18.77
N LYS A 58 1.45 5.94 -19.48
CA LYS A 58 1.96 5.69 -20.83
C LYS A 58 1.28 6.58 -21.89
N THR A 59 0.18 7.23 -21.53
CA THR A 59 -0.65 8.03 -22.45
C THR A 59 -0.32 9.53 -22.37
N GLU A 60 0.64 9.91 -21.52
CA GLU A 60 1.27 11.25 -21.46
C GLU A 60 2.58 11.28 -22.25
#